data_AF-A0A836TQ03-F1
#
_entry.id   AF-A0A836TQ03-F1
#
_cell.length_a   1.000
_cell.length_b   1.000
_cell.length_c   1.000
_cell.angle_alpha   90.00
_cell.angle_beta   90.00
_cell.angle_gamma   90.00
#
_symmetry.space_group_name_H-M   'P 1'
#
loop_
_entity.id
_entity.type
_entity.pdbx_description
1 polymer ?
#
loop_
_entity_poly.entity_id
_entity_poly.type
_entity_poly.pdbx_seq_one_letter_code
_entity_poly.pdbx_strand_id
1 'polypeptide(L)'
;MNLIKLEQTQKHYLLSIPQSIKMRAKKIAPRQWDPARAVWVYPRNELTYESLINEFKGDLGVVQITPPTQSNNKNAEVAHQQVLKLKKKILSMENSIAEMETEIEDYISIIGGLNNEVEKLNNKKGPAINIERDIKRIAKKSAGDNPSFNKVIDDLEFDSSLPVEIQKPIISCLRRKLNVSDEMVDFFSLITKGKEEGLISLEACDYLHTVRKQRNSFAHNIVDSKTRMARVLFVITAASLAWAHLDCDSKK
;
A
#
# COMPACT_ATOMS: atom_id res chain seq x y z
N MET A 1 -78.77 -26.84 -28.55
CA MET A 1 -78.20 -25.49 -28.36
C MET A 1 -76.74 -25.64 -28.00
N ASN A 2 -75.81 -25.09 -28.78
CA ASN A 2 -74.37 -25.25 -28.52
C ASN A 2 -73.97 -24.39 -27.31
N LEU A 3 -73.67 -25.03 -26.19
CA LEU A 3 -73.37 -24.37 -24.90
C LEU A 3 -71.91 -23.88 -24.79
N ILE A 4 -71.08 -24.10 -25.80
CA ILE A 4 -69.67 -23.67 -25.81
C ILE A 4 -69.51 -22.43 -26.68
N LYS A 5 -68.86 -21.39 -26.14
CA LYS A 5 -68.50 -20.18 -26.88
C LYS A 5 -67.03 -19.86 -26.68
N LEU A 6 -66.34 -19.54 -27.79
CA LEU A 6 -64.94 -19.15 -27.80
C LEU A 6 -64.82 -17.77 -28.45
N GLU A 7 -64.43 -16.80 -27.65
CA GLU A 7 -64.28 -15.39 -28.04
C GLU A 7 -62.82 -14.96 -27.89
N GLN A 8 -62.44 -13.87 -28.55
CA GLN A 8 -61.09 -13.31 -28.43
C GLN A 8 -61.13 -11.82 -28.11
N THR A 9 -60.17 -11.40 -27.30
CA THR A 9 -59.84 -9.99 -27.05
C THR A 9 -58.46 -9.69 -27.64
N GLN A 10 -57.97 -8.46 -27.50
CA GLN A 10 -56.63 -8.11 -27.97
C GLN A 10 -55.53 -8.97 -27.34
N LYS A 11 -55.66 -9.36 -26.07
CA LYS A 11 -54.61 -10.03 -25.28
C LYS A 11 -54.92 -11.48 -24.89
N HIS A 12 -56.19 -11.89 -24.93
CA HIS A 12 -56.62 -13.20 -24.38
C HIS A 12 -57.69 -13.88 -25.24
N TYR A 13 -57.72 -15.21 -25.19
CA TYR A 13 -58.85 -16.05 -25.61
C TYR A 13 -59.76 -16.32 -24.42
N LEU A 14 -61.07 -16.24 -24.63
CA LEU A 14 -62.11 -16.41 -23.61
C LEU A 14 -63.00 -17.61 -23.96
N LEU A 15 -63.02 -18.62 -23.10
CA LEU A 15 -63.78 -19.85 -23.29
C LEU A 15 -64.91 -19.96 -22.26
N SER A 16 -66.15 -19.91 -22.74
CA SER A 16 -67.37 -20.18 -21.97
C SER A 16 -67.84 -21.60 -22.22
N ILE A 17 -67.94 -22.40 -21.16
CA ILE A 17 -68.31 -23.81 -21.22
C ILE A 17 -69.25 -24.22 -20.07
N PRO A 18 -70.14 -25.21 -20.26
CA PRO A 18 -70.89 -25.79 -19.16
C PRO A 18 -70.00 -26.57 -18.19
N GLN A 19 -70.47 -26.70 -16.94
CA GLN A 19 -69.71 -27.30 -15.83
C GLN A 19 -69.27 -28.75 -16.11
N SER A 20 -70.05 -29.51 -16.88
CA SER A 20 -69.79 -30.92 -17.20
C SER A 20 -68.46 -31.16 -17.93
N ILE A 21 -67.94 -30.16 -18.66
CA ILE A 21 -66.69 -30.27 -19.44
C ILE A 21 -65.55 -29.42 -18.87
N LYS A 22 -65.70 -28.90 -17.65
CA LYS A 22 -64.71 -28.05 -16.96
C LYS A 22 -63.30 -28.67 -16.91
N MET A 23 -63.23 -30.00 -16.80
CA MET A 23 -61.94 -30.70 -16.74
C MET A 23 -61.14 -30.61 -18.04
N ARG A 24 -61.80 -30.50 -19.20
CA ARG A 24 -61.13 -30.33 -20.51
C ARG A 24 -60.45 -28.96 -20.60
N ALA A 25 -61.16 -27.89 -20.21
CA ALA A 25 -60.58 -26.54 -20.15
C ALA A 25 -59.41 -26.46 -19.15
N LYS A 26 -59.49 -27.20 -18.03
CA LYS A 26 -58.40 -27.29 -17.07
C LYS A 26 -57.13 -27.99 -17.59
N LYS A 27 -57.16 -28.73 -18.70
CA LYS A 27 -55.94 -29.37 -19.24
C LYS A 27 -55.05 -28.38 -19.98
N ILE A 28 -55.62 -27.35 -20.57
CA ILE A 28 -54.87 -26.33 -21.32
C ILE A 28 -54.23 -25.36 -20.32
N ALA A 29 -52.93 -25.09 -20.49
CA ALA A 29 -52.15 -24.18 -19.65
C ALA A 29 -51.36 -23.18 -20.51
N PRO A 30 -51.11 -21.96 -20.01
CA PRO A 30 -51.59 -21.41 -18.74
C PRO A 30 -53.07 -20.94 -18.84
N ARG A 31 -53.80 -21.00 -17.72
CA ARG A 31 -55.24 -20.67 -17.66
C ARG A 31 -55.58 -19.87 -16.40
N GLN A 32 -56.59 -19.03 -16.50
CA GLN A 32 -57.16 -18.29 -15.37
C GLN A 32 -58.68 -18.36 -15.42
N TRP A 33 -59.33 -18.56 -14.28
CA TRP A 33 -60.79 -18.47 -14.19
C TRP A 33 -61.19 -17.03 -13.89
N ASP A 34 -62.04 -16.43 -14.72
CA ASP A 34 -62.68 -15.13 -14.45
C ASP A 34 -64.08 -15.39 -13.84
N PRO A 35 -64.25 -15.26 -12.52
CA PRO A 35 -65.52 -15.53 -11.86
C PRO A 35 -66.61 -14.50 -12.18
N ALA A 36 -66.24 -13.28 -12.59
CA ALA A 36 -67.22 -12.23 -12.90
C ALA A 36 -67.94 -12.51 -14.22
N ARG A 37 -67.22 -13.08 -15.20
CA ARG A 37 -67.78 -13.47 -16.51
C ARG A 37 -68.13 -14.95 -16.59
N ALA A 38 -67.72 -15.75 -15.60
CA ALA A 38 -67.80 -17.21 -15.61
C ALA A 38 -67.13 -17.85 -16.84
N VAL A 39 -65.95 -17.35 -17.23
CA VAL A 39 -65.18 -17.84 -18.39
C VAL A 39 -63.75 -18.22 -18.01
N TRP A 40 -63.17 -19.13 -18.79
CA TRP A 40 -61.74 -19.40 -18.76
C TRP A 40 -60.99 -18.42 -19.66
N VAL A 41 -59.95 -17.80 -19.12
CA VAL A 41 -59.09 -16.83 -19.78
C VAL A 41 -57.75 -17.50 -20.07
N TYR A 42 -57.31 -17.42 -21.33
CA TYR A 42 -56.03 -17.93 -21.79
C TYR A 42 -55.23 -16.85 -22.52
N PRO A 43 -53.89 -16.83 -22.44
CA PRO A 43 -53.09 -15.84 -23.17
C PRO A 43 -53.21 -16.04 -24.67
N ARG A 44 -53.19 -14.93 -25.42
CA ARG A 44 -53.24 -14.97 -26.88
C ARG A 44 -51.85 -15.24 -27.47
N ASN A 45 -51.47 -16.52 -27.53
CA ASN A 45 -50.26 -17.00 -28.22
C ASN A 45 -50.59 -18.23 -29.09
N GLU A 46 -49.64 -18.63 -29.93
CA GLU A 46 -49.82 -19.69 -30.93
C GLU A 46 -50.12 -21.05 -30.30
N LEU A 47 -49.34 -21.45 -29.30
CA LEU A 47 -49.53 -22.71 -28.55
C LEU A 47 -50.93 -22.82 -27.92
N THR A 48 -51.43 -21.72 -27.36
CA THR A 48 -52.76 -21.67 -26.74
C THR A 48 -53.86 -21.74 -27.79
N TYR A 49 -53.69 -21.02 -28.90
CA TYR A 49 -54.63 -21.07 -30.02
C TYR A 49 -54.79 -22.50 -30.55
N GLU A 50 -53.69 -23.18 -30.84
CA GLU A 50 -53.71 -24.56 -31.33
C GLU A 50 -54.36 -25.52 -30.33
N SER A 51 -54.00 -25.39 -29.04
CA SER A 51 -54.56 -26.24 -27.98
C SER A 51 -56.07 -26.07 -27.84
N LEU A 52 -56.57 -24.83 -27.91
CA LEU A 52 -58.01 -24.54 -27.82
C LEU A 52 -58.79 -25.05 -29.04
N ILE A 53 -58.24 -24.87 -30.24
CA ILE A 53 -58.84 -25.37 -31.47
C ILE A 53 -58.82 -26.90 -31.47
N ASN A 54 -57.71 -27.55 -31.13
CA ASN A 54 -57.63 -29.01 -31.13
C ASN A 54 -58.61 -29.64 -30.13
N GLU A 55 -58.74 -29.07 -28.94
CA GLU A 55 -59.60 -29.62 -27.89
C GLU A 55 -61.09 -29.37 -28.15
N PHE A 56 -61.49 -28.19 -28.66
CA PHE A 56 -62.90 -27.77 -28.69
C PHE A 56 -63.50 -27.56 -30.09
N LYS A 57 -62.72 -27.66 -31.18
CA LYS A 57 -63.23 -27.43 -32.55
C LYS A 57 -64.44 -28.29 -32.93
N GLY A 58 -64.49 -29.55 -32.48
CA GLY A 58 -65.61 -30.45 -32.74
C GLY A 58 -66.92 -30.06 -32.05
N ASP A 59 -66.82 -29.31 -30.94
CA ASP A 59 -67.97 -28.88 -30.13
C ASP A 59 -68.41 -27.43 -30.43
N LEU A 60 -67.62 -26.71 -31.25
CA LEU A 60 -67.89 -25.34 -31.66
C LEU A 60 -68.73 -25.33 -32.93
N GLY A 61 -69.93 -24.74 -32.88
CA GLY A 61 -70.78 -24.58 -34.06
C GLY A 61 -70.16 -23.67 -35.13
N VAL A 62 -69.46 -22.60 -34.71
CA VAL A 62 -68.70 -21.68 -35.57
C VAL A 62 -67.47 -21.22 -34.79
N VAL A 63 -66.28 -21.36 -35.38
CA VAL A 63 -65.02 -20.84 -34.81
C VAL A 63 -64.84 -19.38 -35.23
N GLN A 64 -64.88 -18.44 -34.27
CA GLN A 64 -64.77 -16.99 -34.54
C GLN A 64 -63.44 -16.37 -34.08
N ILE A 65 -62.47 -17.17 -33.65
CA ILE A 65 -61.16 -16.70 -33.20
C ILE A 65 -60.08 -16.85 -34.27
N THR A 66 -59.10 -15.96 -34.25
CA THR A 66 -57.97 -15.92 -35.19
C THR A 66 -56.65 -16.19 -34.46
N PRO A 67 -55.63 -16.74 -35.15
CA PRO A 67 -54.29 -16.85 -34.60
C PRO A 67 -53.75 -15.46 -34.17
N PRO A 68 -52.81 -15.40 -33.21
CA PRO A 68 -52.22 -14.14 -32.80
C PRO A 68 -51.53 -13.47 -33.99
N THR A 69 -51.88 -12.23 -34.28
CA THR A 69 -51.17 -11.43 -35.29
C THR A 69 -49.77 -11.13 -34.75
N GLN A 70 -48.72 -11.56 -35.45
CA GLN A 70 -47.33 -11.30 -35.07
C GLN A 70 -47.08 -9.79 -34.97
N SER A 71 -47.05 -9.24 -33.76
CA SER A 71 -46.77 -7.82 -33.55
C SER A 71 -45.26 -7.56 -33.42
N ASN A 72 -44.72 -6.80 -34.38
CA ASN A 72 -43.51 -5.95 -34.34
C ASN A 72 -42.10 -6.59 -34.50
N ASN A 73 -41.71 -6.85 -35.75
CA ASN A 73 -40.32 -7.09 -36.18
C ASN A 73 -39.31 -5.97 -35.80
N LYS A 74 -39.74 -4.72 -35.64
CA LYS A 74 -38.83 -3.59 -35.31
C LYS A 74 -38.15 -3.71 -33.93
N ASN A 75 -38.82 -4.28 -32.92
CA ASN A 75 -38.24 -4.42 -31.58
C ASN A 75 -37.21 -5.55 -31.52
N ALA A 76 -37.42 -6.63 -32.31
CA ALA A 76 -36.48 -7.73 -32.41
C ALA A 76 -35.18 -7.31 -33.14
N GLU A 77 -35.28 -6.49 -34.18
CA GLU A 77 -34.13 -5.94 -34.90
C GLU A 77 -33.28 -5.00 -34.02
N VAL A 78 -33.92 -4.12 -33.25
CA VAL A 78 -33.22 -3.21 -32.32
C VAL A 78 -32.51 -4.00 -31.20
N ALA A 79 -33.18 -5.02 -30.62
CA ALA A 79 -32.57 -5.90 -29.64
C ALA A 79 -31.38 -6.69 -30.24
N HIS A 80 -31.51 -7.17 -31.48
CA HIS A 80 -30.44 -7.88 -32.17
C HIS A 80 -29.22 -6.99 -32.42
N GLN A 81 -29.42 -5.74 -32.85
CA GLN A 81 -28.34 -4.77 -33.02
C GLN A 81 -27.63 -4.44 -31.69
N GLN A 82 -28.38 -4.32 -30.59
CA GLN A 82 -27.81 -4.11 -29.26
C GLN A 82 -26.98 -5.32 -28.80
N VAL A 83 -27.47 -6.54 -29.02
CA VAL A 83 -26.72 -7.77 -28.71
C VAL A 83 -25.42 -7.84 -29.51
N LEU A 84 -25.44 -7.50 -30.80
CA LEU A 84 -24.22 -7.45 -31.62
C LEU A 84 -23.22 -6.40 -31.12
N LYS A 85 -23.70 -5.21 -30.72
CA LYS A 85 -22.86 -4.15 -30.16
C LYS A 85 -22.24 -4.58 -28.83
N LEU A 86 -23.01 -5.24 -27.96
CA LEU A 86 -22.52 -5.78 -26.69
C LEU A 86 -21.47 -6.88 -26.91
N LYS A 87 -21.71 -7.81 -27.83
CA LYS A 87 -20.73 -8.85 -28.20
C LYS A 87 -19.40 -8.26 -28.68
N LYS A 88 -19.44 -7.23 -29.54
CA LYS A 88 -18.22 -6.53 -29.97
C LYS A 88 -17.49 -5.87 -28.79
N LYS A 89 -18.23 -5.29 -27.85
CA LYS A 89 -17.63 -4.69 -26.66
C LYS A 89 -16.99 -5.75 -25.75
N ILE A 90 -17.65 -6.90 -25.55
CA ILE A 90 -17.10 -8.02 -24.79
C ILE A 90 -15.77 -8.47 -25.40
N LEU A 91 -15.74 -8.72 -26.71
CA LEU A 91 -14.51 -9.13 -27.41
C LEU A 91 -13.38 -8.09 -27.26
N SER A 92 -13.70 -6.81 -27.35
CA SER A 92 -12.72 -5.73 -27.12
C SER A 92 -12.21 -5.69 -25.68
N MET A 93 -13.07 -5.97 -24.69
CA MET A 93 -12.66 -6.02 -23.28
C MET A 93 -11.82 -7.26 -22.99
N GLU A 94 -12.15 -8.41 -23.57
CA GLU A 94 -11.38 -9.65 -23.47
C GLU A 94 -9.95 -9.47 -24.02
N ASN A 95 -9.81 -8.83 -25.18
CA ASN A 95 -8.49 -8.52 -25.73
C ASN A 95 -7.67 -7.59 -24.83
N SER A 96 -8.31 -6.55 -24.26
CA SER A 96 -7.64 -5.63 -23.34
C SER A 96 -7.22 -6.30 -22.04
N ILE A 97 -8.01 -7.27 -21.53
CA ILE A 97 -7.63 -8.08 -20.37
C ILE A 97 -6.40 -8.92 -20.69
N ALA A 98 -6.35 -9.58 -21.84
CA ALA A 98 -5.19 -10.38 -22.26
C ALA A 98 -3.91 -9.54 -22.40
N GLU A 99 -4.03 -8.31 -22.92
CA GLU A 99 -2.92 -7.35 -22.99
C GLU A 99 -2.42 -6.97 -21.58
N MET A 100 -3.34 -6.65 -20.65
CA MET A 100 -2.98 -6.32 -19.27
C MET A 100 -2.36 -7.50 -18.51
N GLU A 101 -2.84 -8.73 -18.74
CA GLU A 101 -2.26 -9.94 -18.15
C GLU A 101 -0.80 -10.13 -18.57
N THR A 102 -0.49 -9.87 -19.84
CA THR A 102 0.88 -9.90 -20.36
C THR A 102 1.75 -8.84 -19.69
N GLU A 103 1.24 -7.62 -19.51
CA GLU A 103 1.97 -6.53 -18.84
C GLU A 103 2.24 -6.85 -17.36
N ILE A 104 1.31 -7.52 -16.68
CA ILE A 104 1.49 -7.98 -15.30
C ILE A 104 2.62 -9.01 -15.21
N GLU A 105 2.71 -9.95 -16.14
CA GLU A 105 3.80 -10.94 -16.17
C GLU A 105 5.17 -10.27 -16.34
N ASP A 106 5.27 -9.26 -17.22
CA ASP A 106 6.48 -8.47 -17.40
C ASP A 106 6.88 -7.72 -16.11
N TYR A 107 5.91 -7.08 -15.43
CA TYR A 107 6.18 -6.41 -14.16
C TYR A 107 6.62 -7.38 -13.06
N ILE A 108 6.01 -8.56 -12.98
CA ILE A 108 6.42 -9.61 -12.03
C ILE A 108 7.87 -10.03 -12.28
N SER A 109 8.24 -10.20 -13.54
CA SER A 109 9.62 -10.53 -13.95
C SER A 109 10.61 -9.45 -13.52
N ILE A 110 10.29 -8.17 -13.78
CA ILE A 110 11.12 -7.02 -13.39
C ILE A 110 11.28 -6.95 -11.87
N ILE A 111 10.20 -7.10 -11.11
CA ILE A 111 10.24 -7.09 -9.64
C ILE A 111 11.09 -8.25 -9.12
N GLY A 112 10.98 -9.44 -9.71
CA GLY A 112 11.83 -10.59 -9.39
C GLY A 112 13.32 -10.30 -9.63
N GLY A 113 13.65 -9.66 -10.76
CA GLY A 113 15.01 -9.22 -11.08
C GLY A 113 15.57 -8.21 -10.07
N LEU A 114 14.79 -7.18 -9.74
CA LEU A 114 15.16 -6.15 -8.77
C LEU A 114 15.33 -6.71 -7.36
N ASN A 115 14.45 -7.61 -6.92
CA ASN A 115 14.57 -8.28 -5.62
C ASN A 115 15.86 -9.10 -5.54
N ASN A 116 16.19 -9.85 -6.59
CA ASN A 116 17.45 -10.59 -6.68
C ASN A 116 18.67 -9.64 -6.63
N GLU A 117 18.59 -8.47 -7.24
CA GLU A 117 19.67 -7.47 -7.18
C GLU A 117 19.81 -6.86 -5.78
N VAL A 118 18.70 -6.54 -5.11
CA VAL A 118 18.66 -6.09 -3.71
C VAL A 118 19.24 -7.16 -2.78
N GLU A 119 18.87 -8.42 -2.95
CA GLU A 119 19.44 -9.53 -2.19
C GLU A 119 20.94 -9.68 -2.42
N LYS A 120 21.41 -9.58 -3.67
CA LYS A 120 22.85 -9.60 -3.98
C LYS A 120 23.58 -8.43 -3.32
N LEU A 121 22.99 -7.23 -3.28
CA LEU A 121 23.56 -6.06 -2.61
C LEU A 121 23.56 -6.23 -1.08
N ASN A 122 22.51 -6.81 -0.52
CA ASN A 122 22.43 -7.12 0.91
C ASN A 122 23.38 -8.25 1.32
N ASN A 123 23.61 -9.25 0.47
CA ASN A 123 24.55 -10.34 0.73
C ASN A 123 26.02 -9.92 0.48
N LYS A 124 26.26 -8.92 -0.40
CA LYS A 124 27.58 -8.27 -0.54
C LYS A 124 27.92 -7.38 0.64
N LYS A 125 26.93 -6.84 1.36
CA LYS A 125 27.13 -6.35 2.72
C LYS A 125 27.33 -7.61 3.58
N GLY A 126 28.59 -7.99 3.83
CA GLY A 126 28.92 -9.05 4.79
C GLY A 126 28.23 -8.83 6.15
N PRO A 127 28.29 -9.80 7.09
CA PRO A 127 27.55 -9.76 8.36
C PRO A 127 27.71 -8.38 8.95
N ALA A 128 26.61 -7.63 9.09
CA ALA A 128 26.64 -6.18 9.30
C ALA A 128 27.73 -5.83 10.30
N ILE A 129 28.91 -5.45 9.79
CA ILE A 129 29.98 -4.92 10.61
C ILE A 129 29.39 -3.60 10.99
N ASN A 130 28.76 -3.56 12.16
CA ASN A 130 28.25 -2.32 12.71
C ASN A 130 29.49 -1.57 13.18
N ILE A 131 30.20 -1.01 12.18
CA ILE A 131 31.47 -0.30 12.30
C ILE A 131 31.29 0.79 13.34
N GLU A 132 30.14 1.49 13.32
CA GLU A 132 29.76 2.44 14.36
C GLU A 132 29.78 1.81 15.76
N ARG A 133 29.06 0.71 15.97
CA ARG A 133 29.05 0.01 17.27
C ARG A 133 30.46 -0.39 17.71
N ASP A 134 31.28 -0.90 16.79
CA ASP A 134 32.64 -1.32 17.09
C ASP A 134 33.53 -0.11 17.42
N ILE A 135 33.40 1.00 16.70
CA ILE A 135 34.10 2.26 16.97
C ILE A 135 33.69 2.83 18.33
N LYS A 136 32.38 2.92 18.61
CA LYS A 136 31.86 3.38 19.90
C LYS A 136 32.41 2.52 21.04
N ARG A 137 32.41 1.19 20.87
CA ARG A 137 33.01 0.26 21.84
C ARG A 137 34.51 0.50 22.03
N ILE A 138 35.27 0.71 20.96
CA ILE A 138 36.71 1.01 21.04
C ILE A 138 36.95 2.33 21.75
N ALA A 139 36.21 3.39 21.40
CA ALA A 139 36.33 4.71 22.02
C ALA A 139 36.09 4.65 23.53
N LYS A 140 35.05 3.95 23.98
CA LYS A 140 34.75 3.73 25.41
C LYS A 140 35.91 3.05 26.15
N LYS A 141 36.42 1.95 25.58
CA LYS A 141 37.58 1.24 26.14
C LYS A 141 38.83 2.10 26.19
N SER A 142 39.09 2.88 25.14
CA SER A 142 40.24 3.80 25.08
C SER A 142 40.15 4.92 26.12
N ALA A 143 38.95 5.31 26.53
CA ALA A 143 38.72 6.26 27.62
C ALA A 143 38.70 5.58 29.01
N GLY A 144 39.08 4.30 29.12
CA GLY A 144 39.11 3.56 30.37
C GLY A 144 37.73 3.11 30.87
N ASP A 145 36.75 2.94 29.98
CA ASP A 145 35.35 2.61 30.30
C ASP A 145 34.71 3.60 31.30
N ASN A 146 35.15 4.86 31.24
CA ASN A 146 34.67 5.95 32.09
C ASN A 146 33.14 6.15 31.94
N PRO A 147 32.34 6.08 33.03
CA PRO A 147 30.88 6.16 32.94
C PRO A 147 30.35 7.45 32.30
N SER A 148 30.95 8.60 32.59
CA SER A 148 30.49 9.87 32.00
C SER A 148 30.81 9.95 30.51
N PHE A 149 31.97 9.46 30.07
CA PHE A 149 32.30 9.35 28.66
C PHE A 149 31.44 8.33 27.92
N ASN A 150 31.18 7.17 28.54
CA ASN A 150 30.36 6.12 27.94
C ASN A 150 28.97 6.64 27.58
N LYS A 151 28.36 7.42 28.48
CA LYS A 151 27.08 8.09 28.23
C LYS A 151 27.18 9.08 27.06
N VAL A 152 28.23 9.91 27.02
CA VAL A 152 28.48 10.82 25.90
C VAL A 152 28.55 10.07 24.57
N ILE A 153 29.28 8.96 24.52
CA ILE A 153 29.44 8.17 23.29
C ILE A 153 28.15 7.45 22.88
N ASP A 154 27.33 7.00 23.83
CA ASP A 154 26.04 6.38 23.54
C ASP A 154 25.04 7.37 22.92
N ASP A 155 25.02 8.60 23.44
CA ASP A 155 24.10 9.65 23.02
C ASP A 155 24.52 10.33 21.68
N LEU A 156 25.74 10.09 21.20
CA LEU A 156 26.25 10.69 19.96
C LEU A 156 25.81 9.93 18.71
N GLU A 157 25.27 10.65 17.73
CA GLU A 157 25.05 10.12 16.39
C GLU A 157 26.37 10.06 15.59
N PHE A 158 26.59 8.98 14.85
CA PHE A 158 27.82 8.79 14.08
C PHE A 158 27.71 9.36 12.66
N ASP A 159 27.60 10.69 12.58
CA ASP A 159 27.36 11.41 11.34
C ASP A 159 28.22 12.69 11.21
N SER A 160 27.84 13.61 10.32
CA SER A 160 28.55 14.89 10.15
C SER A 160 28.44 15.85 11.34
N SER A 161 27.48 15.65 12.25
CA SER A 161 27.32 16.49 13.44
C SER A 161 28.30 16.11 14.56
N LEU A 162 28.79 14.86 14.59
CA LEU A 162 29.63 14.32 15.66
C LEU A 162 30.80 15.23 16.05
N PRO A 163 31.62 15.76 15.11
CA PRO A 163 32.74 16.62 15.48
C PRO A 163 32.34 17.89 16.21
N VAL A 164 31.14 18.40 15.95
CA VAL A 164 30.59 19.59 16.61
C VAL A 164 30.03 19.23 17.98
N GLU A 165 29.28 18.13 18.07
CA GLU A 165 28.59 17.72 19.30
C GLU A 165 29.54 17.18 20.37
N ILE A 166 30.55 16.38 20.00
CA ILE A 166 31.49 15.77 20.97
C ILE A 166 32.36 16.80 21.70
N GLN A 167 32.54 18.00 21.12
CA GLN A 167 33.33 19.06 21.76
C GLN A 167 32.62 19.64 23.00
N LYS A 168 31.29 19.69 23.01
CA LYS A 168 30.51 20.28 24.11
C LYS A 168 30.80 19.59 25.46
N PRO A 169 30.67 18.26 25.60
CA PRO A 169 30.96 17.58 26.87
C PRO A 169 32.44 17.69 27.29
N ILE A 170 33.37 17.75 26.33
CA ILE A 170 34.80 17.96 26.61
C ILE A 170 35.02 19.35 27.24
N ILE A 171 34.43 20.40 26.67
CA ILE A 171 34.50 21.75 27.23
C ILE A 171 33.92 21.78 28.65
N SER A 172 32.76 21.15 28.86
CA SER A 172 32.14 21.07 30.18
C SER A 172 33.04 20.35 31.20
N CYS A 173 33.73 19.28 30.80
CA CYS A 173 34.71 18.62 31.67
C CYS A 173 35.89 19.55 32.01
N LEU A 174 36.49 20.18 31.00
CA LEU A 174 37.63 21.08 31.20
C LEU A 174 37.31 22.24 32.13
N ARG A 175 36.15 22.87 31.94
CA ARG A 175 35.67 23.95 32.82
C ARG A 175 35.58 23.51 34.27
N ARG A 176 35.06 22.30 34.51
CA ARG A 176 34.99 21.71 35.85
C ARG A 176 36.38 21.44 36.43
N LYS A 177 37.29 20.86 35.64
CA LYS A 177 38.66 20.52 36.07
C LYS A 177 39.49 21.77 36.39
N LEU A 178 39.31 22.85 35.63
CA LEU A 178 40.02 24.13 35.78
C LEU A 178 39.31 25.14 36.69
N ASN A 179 38.17 24.74 37.28
CA ASN A 179 37.31 25.61 38.09
C ASN A 179 36.99 26.96 37.40
N VAL A 180 36.68 26.92 36.10
CA VAL A 180 36.33 28.09 35.28
C VAL A 180 34.82 28.18 35.12
N SER A 181 34.22 29.17 35.76
CA SER A 181 32.78 29.49 35.68
C SER A 181 32.43 30.47 34.55
N ASP A 182 33.41 31.21 34.02
CA ASP A 182 33.17 32.21 32.96
C ASP A 182 32.92 31.56 31.59
N GLU A 183 31.69 31.66 31.09
CA GLU A 183 31.26 31.14 29.79
C GLU A 183 31.98 31.77 28.59
N MET A 184 32.55 32.97 28.75
CA MET A 184 33.26 33.67 27.66
C MET A 184 34.62 33.06 27.33
N VAL A 185 35.18 32.22 28.21
CA VAL A 185 36.45 31.55 27.96
C VAL A 185 36.29 30.49 26.85
N ASP A 186 36.94 30.74 25.72
CA ASP A 186 36.85 29.84 24.57
C ASP A 186 37.63 28.54 24.78
N PHE A 187 37.37 27.55 23.92
CA PHE A 187 37.98 26.22 24.06
C PHE A 187 39.52 26.26 23.95
N PHE A 188 40.07 27.18 23.16
CA PHE A 188 41.52 27.34 23.05
C PHE A 188 42.13 27.82 24.37
N SER A 189 41.53 28.83 24.97
CA SER A 189 41.96 29.41 26.25
C SER A 189 41.87 28.40 27.38
N LEU A 190 40.85 27.54 27.40
CA LEU A 190 40.75 26.43 28.37
C LEU A 190 41.91 25.44 28.23
N ILE A 191 42.28 25.05 27.00
CA ILE A 191 43.41 24.13 26.76
C ILE A 191 44.72 24.78 27.23
N THR A 192 44.96 26.04 26.86
CA THR A 192 46.17 26.79 27.23
C THR A 192 46.29 26.92 28.74
N LYS A 193 45.21 27.32 29.43
CA LYS A 193 45.19 27.43 30.89
C LYS A 193 45.50 26.10 31.57
N GLY A 194 44.86 25.01 31.13
CA GLY A 194 45.10 23.69 31.73
C GLY A 194 46.52 23.16 31.51
N LYS A 195 47.17 23.55 30.41
CA LYS A 195 48.58 23.28 30.17
C LYS A 195 49.48 24.10 31.11
N GLU A 196 49.22 25.40 31.23
CA GLU A 196 50.01 26.31 32.08
C GLU A 196 49.92 25.94 33.57
N GLU A 197 48.76 25.48 34.03
CA GLU A 197 48.54 25.01 35.40
C GLU A 197 49.04 23.57 35.64
N GLY A 198 49.54 22.88 34.59
CA GLY A 198 50.02 21.50 34.69
C GLY A 198 48.91 20.47 34.99
N LEU A 199 47.64 20.84 34.81
CA LEU A 199 46.48 19.99 35.07
C LEU A 199 46.13 19.07 33.89
N ILE A 200 46.72 19.34 32.72
CA ILE A 200 46.53 18.57 31.48
C ILE A 200 47.90 18.22 30.91
N SER A 201 48.11 16.96 30.53
CA SER A 201 49.35 16.53 29.89
C SER A 201 49.53 17.17 28.51
N LEU A 202 50.78 17.26 28.03
CA LEU A 202 51.07 17.75 26.68
C LEU A 202 50.33 16.91 25.62
N GLU A 203 50.31 15.60 25.81
CA GLU A 203 49.63 14.65 24.93
C GLU A 203 48.11 14.92 24.87
N ALA A 204 47.48 15.15 26.01
CA ALA A 204 46.07 15.51 26.07
C ALA A 204 45.80 16.87 25.40
N CYS A 205 46.71 17.84 25.50
CA CYS A 205 46.59 19.10 24.78
C CYS A 205 46.56 18.90 23.26
N ASP A 206 47.39 18.00 22.73
CA ASP A 206 47.44 17.69 21.30
C ASP A 206 46.15 17.03 20.81
N TYR A 207 45.59 16.10 21.60
CA TYR A 207 44.29 15.50 21.33
C TYR A 207 43.15 16.54 21.35
N LEU A 208 43.14 17.44 22.34
CA LEU A 208 42.13 18.50 22.45
C LEU A 208 42.22 19.52 21.31
N HIS A 209 43.43 19.91 20.91
CA HIS A 209 43.64 20.75 19.74
C HIS A 209 43.20 20.06 18.44
N THR A 210 43.38 18.74 18.33
CA THR A 210 42.89 17.95 17.20
C THR A 210 41.37 18.01 17.11
N VAL A 211 40.66 17.75 18.22
CA VAL A 211 39.19 17.87 18.29
C VAL A 211 38.74 19.27 17.86
N ARG A 212 39.36 20.33 18.42
CA ARG A 212 39.06 21.73 18.07
C ARG A 212 39.22 22.02 16.57
N LYS A 213 40.34 21.61 15.98
CA LYS A 213 40.65 21.84 14.55
C LYS A 213 39.67 21.12 13.63
N GLN A 214 39.33 19.86 13.95
CA GLN A 214 38.36 19.11 13.15
C GLN A 214 36.97 19.71 13.28
N ARG A 215 36.49 20.04 14.48
CA ARG A 215 35.21 20.73 14.67
C ARG A 215 35.10 22.00 13.82
N ASN A 216 36.13 22.84 13.84
CA ASN A 216 36.12 24.08 13.04
C ASN A 216 36.05 23.79 11.53
N SER A 217 36.73 22.76 11.07
CA SER A 217 36.66 22.34 9.65
C SER A 217 35.24 21.92 9.26
N PHE A 218 34.55 21.16 10.12
CA PHE A 218 33.16 20.73 9.90
C PHE A 218 32.17 21.90 10.00
N ALA A 219 32.31 22.75 11.01
CA ALA A 219 31.42 23.90 11.22
C ALA A 219 31.48 24.92 10.07
N HIS A 220 32.64 25.06 9.41
CA HIS A 220 32.81 25.94 8.25
C HIS A 220 32.54 25.24 6.90
N ASN A 221 32.00 24.01 6.88
CA ASN A 221 31.69 23.23 5.68
C ASN A 221 32.89 23.04 4.71
N ILE A 222 34.11 22.99 5.24
CA ILE A 222 35.36 22.86 4.44
C ILE A 222 35.70 21.37 4.17
N VAL A 223 34.88 20.43 4.65
CA VAL A 223 35.20 19.00 4.64
C VAL A 223 34.75 18.32 3.35
N ASP A 224 35.73 17.82 2.60
CA ASP A 224 35.52 16.96 1.43
C ASP A 224 34.78 15.66 1.80
N SER A 225 33.81 15.26 0.96
CA SER A 225 32.94 14.11 1.20
C SER A 225 33.71 12.79 1.29
N LYS A 226 34.82 12.63 0.56
CA LYS A 226 35.66 11.41 0.59
C LYS A 226 36.41 11.27 1.90
N THR A 227 36.78 12.39 2.55
CA THR A 227 37.53 12.37 3.82
C THR A 227 36.66 12.40 5.07
N ARG A 228 35.34 12.61 4.90
CA ARG A 228 34.40 12.85 6.01
C ARG A 228 34.44 11.75 7.08
N MET A 229 34.27 10.49 6.69
CA MET A 229 34.23 9.36 7.64
C MET A 229 35.55 9.19 8.39
N ALA A 230 36.68 9.32 7.69
CA ALA A 230 38.00 9.24 8.31
C ALA A 230 38.21 10.36 9.34
N ARG A 231 37.67 11.55 9.10
CA ARG A 231 37.73 12.65 10.07
C ARG A 231 36.81 12.42 11.27
N VAL A 232 35.60 11.89 11.07
CA VAL A 232 34.70 11.51 12.19
C VAL A 232 35.40 10.49 13.10
N LEU A 233 36.00 9.45 12.50
CA LEU A 233 36.87 8.48 13.18
C LEU A 233 38.01 9.16 13.95
N PHE A 234 38.69 10.11 13.30
CA PHE A 234 39.81 10.82 13.92
C PHE A 234 39.36 11.64 15.14
N VAL A 235 38.20 12.31 15.07
CA VAL A 235 37.67 13.08 16.21
C VAL A 235 37.29 12.18 17.37
N ILE A 236 36.56 11.08 17.12
CA ILE A 236 36.12 10.21 18.21
C ILE A 236 37.32 9.54 18.91
N THR A 237 38.36 9.14 18.16
CA THR A 237 39.59 8.60 18.73
C THR A 237 40.37 9.65 19.50
N ALA A 238 40.53 10.87 18.97
CA ALA A 238 41.18 11.96 19.70
C ALA A 238 40.42 12.31 20.99
N ALA A 239 39.07 12.33 20.93
CA ALA A 239 38.24 12.58 22.10
C ALA A 239 38.37 11.48 23.17
N SER A 240 38.39 10.20 22.78
CA SER A 240 38.56 9.10 23.73
C SER A 240 39.93 9.12 24.42
N LEU A 241 40.98 9.40 23.64
CA LEU A 241 42.34 9.52 24.18
C LEU A 241 42.44 10.74 25.10
N ALA A 242 41.91 11.90 24.69
CA ALA A 242 41.86 13.07 25.56
C ALA A 242 41.13 12.78 26.88
N TRP A 243 39.98 12.10 26.83
CA TRP A 243 39.19 11.81 28.03
C TRP A 243 39.93 10.93 29.04
N ALA A 244 40.72 9.96 28.56
CA ALA A 244 41.56 9.11 29.41
C ALA A 244 42.57 9.90 30.26
N HIS A 245 42.96 11.09 29.81
CA HIS A 245 43.85 11.98 30.56
C HIS A 245 43.11 13.04 31.40
N LEU A 246 41.82 13.28 31.14
CA LEU A 246 41.07 14.35 31.79
C LEU A 246 40.46 13.96 33.13
N ASP A 247 40.25 12.67 33.43
CA ASP A 247 39.71 12.18 34.71
C ASP A 247 38.48 12.98 35.20
N CYS A 248 37.50 13.18 34.33
CA CYS A 248 36.36 14.08 34.55
C CYS A 248 35.38 13.66 35.68
N ASP A 249 35.58 12.46 36.24
CA ASP A 249 34.72 11.85 37.27
C ASP A 249 35.24 12.04 38.70
N SER A 250 36.42 12.63 38.89
CA SER A 250 36.91 12.93 40.23
C SER A 250 36.15 14.12 40.83
N LYS A 251 34.97 13.84 41.40
CA LYS A 251 34.55 14.56 42.60
C LYS A 251 35.60 14.23 43.67
N LYS A 252 36.52 15.17 43.91
CA LYS A 252 37.13 15.29 45.24
C LYS A 252 36.23 16.20 46.07
#